data_AF-R7K8A9-F1
#
_entry.id   AF-R7K8A9-F1
#
_cell.length_a   1.000
_cell.length_b   1.000
_cell.length_c   1.000
_cell.angle_alpha   90.00
_cell.angle_beta   90.00
_cell.angle_gamma   90.00
#
_symmetry.space_group_name_H-M   'P 1'
#
loop_
_entity.id
_entity.type
_entity.pdbx_description
1 polymer ?
#
loop_
_entity_poly.entity_id
_entity_poly.type
_entity_poly.pdbx_seq_one_letter_code
_entity_poly.pdbx_strand_id
1 'polypeptide(L)'
;MTNNNDDEKEFKELSLKEKQNLVALVASSDADYDKKLEAYAYLCENGEEVVDDMIKAQLTADEESGQMLVEILANYKGRKDIFLLLVSYFYRGEDVALFARLLGSYGDEAAIDILKSFAKQFEDELNYNEFMEIRNAVEELGGDFDLNTDFSNDPFYRYLKGLDMSDLPEDESDDCDCEECDGNCEDDCDCDGHDGHCHDENCGCHGHKK
;
A
#
# COMPACT_ATOMS: atom_id res chain seq x y z
N MET A 1 -29.01 38.97 -10.53
CA MET A 1 -27.61 39.18 -10.15
C MET A 1 -27.27 38.06 -9.19
N THR A 2 -26.76 36.96 -9.73
CA THR A 2 -26.31 35.80 -8.96
C THR A 2 -24.99 36.17 -8.28
N ASN A 3 -25.02 36.27 -6.96
CA ASN A 3 -23.80 36.34 -6.14
C ASN A 3 -23.19 34.94 -6.15
N ASN A 4 -22.20 34.74 -7.01
CA ASN A 4 -21.25 33.65 -6.85
C ASN A 4 -20.21 34.16 -5.84
N ASN A 5 -20.42 33.82 -4.56
CA ASN A 5 -19.32 33.82 -3.62
C ASN A 5 -18.53 32.54 -3.91
N ASP A 6 -17.59 32.66 -4.85
CA ASP A 6 -16.50 31.72 -4.93
C ASP A 6 -15.64 31.99 -3.69
N ASP A 7 -15.87 31.21 -2.63
CA ASP A 7 -14.97 31.08 -1.48
C ASP A 7 -13.66 30.44 -1.98
N GLU A 8 -12.87 31.18 -2.75
CA GLU A 8 -11.46 30.91 -2.91
C GLU A 8 -10.85 31.04 -1.51
N LYS A 9 -10.63 29.90 -0.84
CA LYS A 9 -9.75 29.81 0.31
C LYS A 9 -8.40 30.35 -0.13
N GLU A 10 -8.16 31.62 0.14
CA GLU A 10 -6.87 32.27 -0.01
C GLU A 10 -5.86 31.46 0.81
N PHE A 11 -5.01 30.69 0.13
CA PHE A 11 -4.03 29.82 0.77
C PHE A 11 -2.98 30.73 1.40
N LYS A 12 -3.21 31.11 2.66
CA LYS A 12 -2.30 32.00 3.37
C LYS A 12 -1.01 31.22 3.65
N GLU A 13 0.04 31.61 2.94
CA GLU A 13 1.39 31.12 3.18
C GLU A 13 1.82 31.42 4.63
N LEU A 14 2.28 30.38 5.34
CA LEU A 14 2.73 30.51 6.72
C LEU A 14 4.11 31.20 6.76
N SER A 15 4.31 32.02 7.78
CA SER A 15 5.63 32.60 8.04
C SER A 15 6.65 31.52 8.38
N LEU A 16 7.94 31.82 8.19
CA LEU A 16 9.03 30.92 8.58
C LEU A 16 8.90 30.42 10.03
N LYS A 17 8.49 31.30 10.95
CA LYS A 17 8.35 30.94 12.36
C LYS A 17 7.19 29.94 12.58
N GLU A 18 6.11 30.09 11.84
CA GLU A 18 4.98 29.15 11.87
C GLU A 18 5.40 27.80 11.27
N LYS A 19 6.12 27.78 10.14
CA LYS A 19 6.70 26.54 9.56
C LYS A 19 7.63 25.83 10.55
N GLN A 20 8.48 26.57 11.25
CA GLN A 20 9.34 26.01 12.31
C GLN A 20 8.55 25.41 13.48
N ASN A 21 7.43 26.03 13.85
CA ASN A 21 6.56 25.46 14.89
C ASN A 21 5.88 24.17 14.40
N LEU A 22 5.55 24.06 13.11
CA LEU A 22 5.05 22.81 12.52
C LEU A 22 6.11 21.71 12.57
N VAL A 23 7.37 22.01 12.26
CA VAL A 23 8.47 21.02 12.41
C VAL A 23 8.58 20.53 13.86
N ALA A 24 8.54 21.45 14.83
CA ALA A 24 8.56 21.09 16.24
C ALA A 24 7.33 20.27 16.67
N LEU A 25 6.16 20.52 16.05
CA LEU A 25 4.93 19.76 16.29
C LEU A 25 5.04 18.34 15.76
N VAL A 26 5.53 18.14 14.53
CA VAL A 26 5.77 16.82 13.95
C VAL A 26 6.79 16.05 14.78
N ALA A 27 7.86 16.70 15.24
CA ALA A 27 8.93 16.09 16.03
C ALA A 27 8.54 15.73 17.49
N SER A 28 7.38 16.16 17.97
CA SER A 28 7.00 16.05 19.37
C SER A 28 6.28 14.73 19.65
N SER A 29 6.85 13.85 20.48
CA SER A 29 6.21 12.59 20.91
C SER A 29 4.82 12.78 21.54
N ASP A 30 4.62 13.87 22.27
CA ASP A 30 3.38 14.13 23.04
C ASP A 30 2.30 14.89 22.24
N ALA A 31 2.56 15.20 20.97
CA ALA A 31 1.62 15.94 20.16
C ALA A 31 0.47 15.05 19.68
N ASP A 32 -0.71 15.65 19.57
CA ASP A 32 -1.89 15.02 18.99
C ASP A 32 -1.61 14.56 17.54
N TYR A 33 -1.94 13.30 17.24
CA TYR A 33 -1.58 12.66 15.97
C TYR A 33 -2.24 13.32 14.76
N ASP A 34 -3.51 13.73 14.86
CA ASP A 34 -4.22 14.41 13.77
C ASP A 34 -3.53 15.74 13.44
N LYS A 35 -3.11 16.49 14.47
CA LYS A 35 -2.34 17.73 14.28
C LYS A 35 -0.94 17.48 13.71
N LYS A 36 -0.28 16.37 14.07
CA LYS A 36 0.99 15.98 13.41
C LYS A 36 0.76 15.73 11.93
N LEU A 37 -0.32 15.05 11.56
CA LEU A 37 -0.64 14.72 10.18
C LEU A 37 -0.97 15.97 9.35
N GLU A 38 -1.71 16.92 9.92
CA GLU A 38 -1.96 18.22 9.28
C GLU A 38 -0.66 18.99 9.03
N ALA A 39 0.22 19.03 10.04
CA ALA A 39 1.54 19.68 9.93
C ALA A 39 2.43 18.99 8.90
N TYR A 40 2.46 17.65 8.92
CA TYR A 40 3.18 16.82 7.96
C TYR A 40 2.73 17.11 6.53
N ALA A 41 1.42 17.04 6.27
CA ALA A 41 0.85 17.30 4.95
C ALA A 41 1.20 18.70 4.44
N TYR A 42 1.13 19.73 5.31
CA TYR A 42 1.53 21.08 4.95
C TYR A 42 3.02 21.17 4.58
N LEU A 43 3.90 20.55 5.37
CA LEU A 43 5.35 20.59 5.18
C LEU A 43 5.82 19.82 3.94
N CYS A 44 5.10 18.78 3.52
CA CYS A 44 5.34 18.08 2.25
C CYS A 44 5.28 19.03 1.04
N GLU A 45 4.37 20.01 1.08
CA GLU A 45 4.15 20.93 -0.04
C GLU A 45 4.85 22.30 0.14
N ASN A 46 5.08 22.73 1.39
CA ASN A 46 5.45 24.12 1.73
C ASN A 46 6.65 24.22 2.70
N GLY A 47 7.48 23.18 2.82
CA GLY A 47 8.53 23.06 3.83
C GLY A 47 9.95 23.50 3.43
N GLU A 48 10.15 24.07 2.23
CA GLU A 48 11.49 24.30 1.67
C GLU A 48 12.41 25.13 2.57
N GLU A 49 11.89 26.15 3.25
CA GLU A 49 12.68 27.03 4.10
C GLU A 49 13.07 26.43 5.45
N VAL A 50 12.48 25.28 5.82
CA VAL A 50 12.71 24.60 7.10
C VAL A 50 13.34 23.22 6.95
N VAL A 51 13.87 22.88 5.77
CA VAL A 51 14.55 21.59 5.51
C VAL A 51 15.69 21.33 6.51
N ASP A 52 16.53 22.33 6.78
CA ASP A 52 17.64 22.18 7.73
C ASP A 52 17.16 22.06 9.19
N ASP A 53 15.97 22.58 9.50
CA ASP A 53 15.35 22.42 10.81
C ASP A 53 14.76 21.00 10.95
N MET A 54 14.16 20.44 9.89
CA MET A 54 13.68 19.06 9.85
C MET A 54 14.84 18.06 10.01
N ILE A 55 15.98 18.28 9.32
CA ILE A 55 17.18 17.45 9.45
C ILE A 55 17.71 17.41 10.90
N LYS A 56 17.65 18.55 11.61
CA LYS A 56 18.07 18.60 13.02
C LYS A 56 17.05 17.97 13.94
N ALA A 57 15.76 18.22 13.70
CA ALA A 57 14.68 17.76 14.56
C ALA A 57 14.59 16.23 14.60
N GLN A 58 14.76 15.56 13.45
CA GLN A 58 14.69 14.09 13.41
C GLN A 58 15.76 13.40 14.26
N LEU A 59 16.93 14.02 14.49
CA LEU A 59 18.00 13.44 15.31
C LEU A 59 17.61 13.22 16.78
N THR A 60 16.60 13.96 17.26
CA THR A 60 16.15 13.93 18.66
C THR A 60 14.70 13.51 18.82
N ALA A 61 13.98 13.30 17.71
CA ALA A 61 12.62 12.81 17.72
C ALA A 61 12.60 11.32 18.12
N ASP A 62 11.45 10.83 18.57
CA ASP A 62 11.18 9.39 18.61
C ASP A 62 11.12 8.80 17.19
N GLU A 63 11.11 7.47 17.11
CA GLU A 63 11.17 6.71 15.85
C GLU A 63 10.07 7.13 14.85
N GLU A 64 8.82 7.17 15.29
CA GLU A 64 7.66 7.54 14.47
C GLU A 64 7.77 8.98 13.97
N SER A 65 7.99 9.93 14.88
CA SER A 65 8.14 11.35 14.53
C SER A 65 9.36 11.63 13.65
N GLY A 66 10.47 10.92 13.88
CA GLY A 66 11.67 10.99 13.05
C GLY A 66 11.41 10.49 11.63
N GLN A 67 10.73 9.34 11.50
CA GLN A 67 10.32 8.78 10.22
C GLN A 67 9.44 9.75 9.42
N MET A 68 8.42 10.36 10.05
CA MET A 68 7.57 11.36 9.39
C MET A 68 8.38 12.54 8.82
N LEU A 69 9.37 13.04 9.58
CA LEU A 69 10.25 14.12 9.09
C LEU A 69 11.12 13.66 7.92
N VAL A 70 11.63 12.44 7.95
CA VAL A 70 12.50 11.90 6.90
C VAL A 70 11.72 11.62 5.62
N GLU A 71 10.46 11.18 5.73
CA GLU A 71 9.54 11.07 4.59
C GLU A 71 9.34 12.41 3.89
N ILE A 72 9.15 13.51 4.63
CA ILE A 72 9.09 14.86 4.05
C ILE A 72 10.42 15.19 3.36
N LEU A 73 11.55 14.92 4.03
CA LEU A 73 12.89 15.21 3.53
C LEU A 73 13.20 14.49 2.21
N ALA A 74 12.67 13.28 2.00
CA ALA A 74 12.87 12.52 0.76
C ALA A 74 12.41 13.26 -0.52
N ASN A 75 11.50 14.24 -0.39
CA ASN A 75 11.06 15.06 -1.53
C ASN A 75 12.13 16.05 -2.02
N TYR A 76 13.14 16.37 -1.21
CA TYR A 76 14.19 17.34 -1.52
C TYR A 76 15.41 16.64 -2.15
N LYS A 77 15.25 16.24 -3.42
CA LYS A 77 16.21 15.48 -4.22
C LYS A 77 17.55 16.21 -4.44
N GLY A 78 18.62 15.45 -4.67
CA GLY A 78 19.96 15.97 -5.00
C GLY A 78 20.80 16.47 -3.81
N ARG A 79 20.25 16.43 -2.60
CA ARG A 79 20.92 16.76 -1.33
C ARG A 79 21.58 15.54 -0.71
N LYS A 80 22.92 15.49 -0.72
CA LYS A 80 23.71 14.35 -0.21
C LYS A 80 23.46 14.01 1.26
N ASP A 81 23.21 15.01 2.10
CA ASP A 81 22.90 14.81 3.51
C ASP A 81 21.56 14.09 3.70
N ILE A 82 20.54 14.44 2.91
CA ILE A 82 19.24 13.74 2.89
C ILE A 82 19.39 12.32 2.35
N PHE A 83 20.14 12.13 1.27
CA PHE A 83 20.42 10.79 0.74
C PHE A 83 21.06 9.88 1.80
N LEU A 84 22.10 10.37 2.48
CA LEU A 84 22.76 9.61 3.56
C LEU A 84 21.83 9.37 4.76
N LEU A 85 20.90 10.28 5.02
CA LEU A 85 19.88 10.10 6.04
C LEU A 85 18.92 8.96 5.69
N LEU A 86 18.42 8.92 4.46
CA LEU A 86 17.57 7.82 3.97
C LEU A 86 18.29 6.47 4.05
N VAL A 87 19.55 6.42 3.62
CA VAL A 87 20.39 5.22 3.74
C VAL A 87 20.56 4.80 5.21
N SER A 88 20.77 5.75 6.12
CA SER A 88 20.89 5.48 7.56
C SER A 88 19.63 4.87 8.16
N TYR A 89 18.45 5.39 7.79
CA TYR A 89 17.16 4.83 8.21
C TYR A 89 16.92 3.44 7.63
N PHE A 90 17.22 3.23 6.35
CA PHE A 90 17.14 1.94 5.69
C PHE A 90 17.98 0.86 6.41
N TYR A 91 19.24 1.17 6.76
CA TYR A 91 20.11 0.21 7.46
C TYR A 91 19.76 -0.02 8.93
N ARG A 92 18.98 0.85 9.57
CA ARG A 92 18.49 0.62 10.95
C ARG A 92 17.40 -0.44 11.00
N GLY A 93 16.76 -0.75 9.88
CA GLY A 93 15.72 -1.79 9.79
C GLY A 93 14.41 -1.39 10.47
N GLU A 94 14.13 -0.09 10.62
CA GLU A 94 12.90 0.44 11.24
C GLU A 94 11.68 0.12 10.34
N ASP A 95 11.71 0.57 9.08
CA ASP A 95 10.73 0.21 8.04
C ASP A 95 11.44 0.03 6.69
N VAL A 96 12.00 -1.16 6.47
CA VAL A 96 12.81 -1.48 5.29
C VAL A 96 12.05 -1.22 3.99
N ALA A 97 10.77 -1.60 3.95
CA ALA A 97 9.90 -1.43 2.79
C ALA A 97 9.71 0.06 2.45
N LEU A 98 9.37 0.89 3.45
CA LEU A 98 9.23 2.33 3.26
C LEU A 98 10.53 2.95 2.77
N PHE A 99 11.66 2.71 3.44
CA PHE A 99 12.90 3.37 3.10
C PHE A 99 13.50 2.89 1.77
N ALA A 100 13.24 1.65 1.36
CA ALA A 100 13.54 1.19 0.00
C ALA A 100 12.78 2.03 -1.04
N ARG A 101 11.46 2.17 -0.88
CA ARG A 101 10.61 3.01 -1.75
C ARG A 101 11.07 4.47 -1.78
N LEU A 102 11.43 5.04 -0.63
CA LEU A 102 11.94 6.41 -0.56
C LEU A 102 13.28 6.54 -1.30
N LEU A 103 14.20 5.57 -1.18
CA LEU A 103 15.47 5.58 -1.91
C LEU A 103 15.27 5.47 -3.43
N GLY A 104 14.36 4.62 -3.89
CA GLY A 104 14.00 4.51 -5.31
C GLY A 104 13.46 5.83 -5.86
N SER A 105 12.44 6.38 -5.21
CA SER A 105 11.83 7.64 -5.63
C SER A 105 12.74 8.87 -5.45
N TYR A 106 13.72 8.82 -4.52
CA TYR A 106 14.74 9.87 -4.36
C TYR A 106 15.57 10.04 -5.64
N GLY A 107 15.82 8.95 -6.37
CA GLY A 107 16.36 9.00 -7.74
C GLY A 107 17.89 9.10 -7.83
N ASP A 108 18.63 8.78 -6.76
CA ASP A 108 20.10 8.70 -6.81
C ASP A 108 20.53 7.26 -7.13
N GLU A 109 21.14 7.05 -8.30
CA GLU A 109 21.60 5.74 -8.77
C GLU A 109 22.58 5.06 -7.80
N ALA A 110 23.26 5.81 -6.93
CA ALA A 110 24.11 5.25 -5.87
C ALA A 110 23.34 4.34 -4.90
N ALA A 111 22.00 4.46 -4.82
CA ALA A 111 21.17 3.59 -3.99
C ALA A 111 21.10 2.16 -4.55
N ILE A 112 21.33 1.94 -5.85
CA ILE A 112 21.23 0.60 -6.48
C ILE A 112 22.16 -0.39 -5.78
N ASP A 113 23.44 -0.03 -5.64
CA ASP A 113 24.42 -0.91 -5.01
C ASP A 113 24.13 -1.12 -3.52
N ILE A 114 23.59 -0.11 -2.85
CA ILE A 114 23.18 -0.17 -1.43
C ILE A 114 22.02 -1.15 -1.26
N LEU A 115 20.96 -1.00 -2.03
CA LEU A 115 19.76 -1.83 -2.01
C LEU A 115 20.08 -3.30 -2.34
N LYS A 116 20.84 -3.54 -3.42
CA LYS A 116 21.28 -4.89 -3.81
C LYS A 116 22.17 -5.54 -2.75
N SER A 117 23.10 -4.78 -2.16
CA SER A 117 23.98 -5.30 -1.11
C SER A 117 23.20 -5.63 0.16
N PHE A 118 22.24 -4.80 0.54
CA PHE A 118 21.35 -5.05 1.68
C PHE A 118 20.52 -6.31 1.46
N ALA A 119 19.82 -6.42 0.33
CA ALA A 119 19.00 -7.60 0.02
C ALA A 119 19.81 -8.89 0.04
N LYS A 120 21.03 -8.87 -0.51
CA LYS A 120 21.93 -10.03 -0.48
C LYS A 120 22.42 -10.36 0.93
N GLN A 121 22.66 -9.36 1.77
CA GLN A 121 23.17 -9.56 3.13
C GLN A 121 22.10 -10.12 4.06
N PHE A 122 20.85 -9.70 3.89
CA PHE A 122 19.72 -10.02 4.76
C PHE A 122 18.68 -10.92 4.05
N GLU A 123 19.07 -11.67 3.02
CA GLU A 123 18.16 -12.45 2.17
C GLU A 123 17.24 -13.38 2.97
N ASP A 124 17.77 -14.05 3.99
CA ASP A 124 17.03 -14.99 4.84
C ASP A 124 16.15 -14.30 5.91
N GLU A 125 16.31 -12.99 6.11
CA GLU A 125 15.60 -12.20 7.13
C GLU A 125 14.47 -11.35 6.54
N LEU A 126 14.56 -11.03 5.24
CA LEU A 126 13.56 -10.20 4.56
C LEU A 126 12.25 -10.96 4.37
N ASN A 127 11.14 -10.28 4.65
CA ASN A 127 9.83 -10.76 4.24
C ASN A 127 9.55 -10.41 2.77
N TYR A 128 8.48 -10.98 2.21
CA TYR A 128 8.14 -10.78 0.80
C TYR A 128 7.91 -9.30 0.43
N ASN A 129 7.26 -8.53 1.30
CA ASN A 129 6.98 -7.12 1.05
C ASN A 129 8.26 -6.28 0.98
N GLU A 130 9.15 -6.46 1.95
CA GLU A 130 10.44 -5.74 2.00
C GLU A 130 11.31 -6.06 0.78
N PHE A 131 11.42 -7.34 0.43
CA PHE A 131 12.17 -7.78 -0.74
C PHE A 131 11.63 -7.15 -2.03
N MET A 132 10.30 -7.12 -2.17
CA MET A 132 9.63 -6.54 -3.34
C MET A 132 9.86 -5.04 -3.44
N GLU A 133 9.78 -4.28 -2.33
CA GLU A 133 10.07 -2.85 -2.34
C GLU A 133 11.53 -2.55 -2.66
N ILE A 134 12.47 -3.37 -2.18
CA ILE A 134 13.89 -3.25 -2.58
C ILE A 134 14.06 -3.48 -4.08
N ARG A 135 13.42 -4.53 -4.63
CA ARG A 135 13.47 -4.80 -6.07
C ARG A 135 12.88 -3.65 -6.88
N ASN A 136 11.68 -3.20 -6.52
CA ASN A 136 10.99 -2.10 -7.20
C ASN A 136 11.84 -0.82 -7.19
N ALA A 137 12.48 -0.51 -6.07
CA ALA A 137 13.36 0.65 -5.95
C ALA A 137 14.61 0.54 -6.84
N VAL A 138 15.22 -0.64 -6.94
CA VAL A 138 16.35 -0.88 -7.86
C VAL A 138 15.91 -0.70 -9.32
N GLU A 139 14.77 -1.26 -9.70
CA GLU A 139 14.22 -1.15 -11.06
C GLU A 139 13.83 0.30 -11.41
N GLU A 140 13.25 1.05 -10.46
CA GLU A 140 12.90 2.47 -10.62
C GLU A 140 14.15 3.32 -10.92
N LEU A 141 15.29 2.98 -10.30
CA LEU A 141 16.59 3.61 -10.54
C LEU A 141 17.27 3.14 -11.83
N GLY A 142 16.64 2.24 -12.60
CA GLY A 142 17.20 1.68 -13.84
C GLY A 142 18.21 0.56 -13.64
N GLY A 143 18.30 0.02 -12.43
CA GLY A 143 19.11 -1.16 -12.12
C GLY A 143 18.41 -2.47 -12.45
N ASP A 144 19.21 -3.53 -12.57
CA ASP A 144 18.71 -4.91 -12.70
C ASP A 144 18.83 -5.64 -11.36
N PHE A 145 17.94 -6.59 -11.09
CA PHE A 145 17.83 -7.27 -9.80
C PHE A 145 17.68 -8.79 -9.96
N ASP A 146 18.81 -9.49 -9.94
CA ASP A 146 18.91 -10.93 -10.24
C ASP A 146 18.72 -11.86 -9.03
N LEU A 147 18.36 -11.35 -7.85
CA LEU A 147 18.20 -12.17 -6.67
C LEU A 147 16.87 -12.95 -6.76
N ASN A 148 16.94 -14.26 -6.51
CA ASN A 148 15.78 -15.14 -6.57
C ASN A 148 15.64 -15.89 -5.25
N THR A 149 14.66 -15.47 -4.46
CA THR A 149 14.42 -15.94 -3.09
C THR A 149 13.05 -16.61 -3.02
N ASP A 150 12.95 -17.72 -2.28
CA ASP A 150 11.70 -18.48 -2.14
C ASP A 150 10.84 -17.93 -1.00
N PHE A 151 9.73 -17.29 -1.35
CA PHE A 151 8.74 -16.75 -0.41
C PHE A 151 7.50 -17.64 -0.23
N SER A 152 7.54 -18.91 -0.67
CA SER A 152 6.37 -19.82 -0.60
C SER A 152 5.79 -20.03 0.81
N ASN A 153 6.59 -19.78 1.85
CA ASN A 153 6.18 -19.85 3.25
C ASN A 153 5.86 -18.48 3.88
N ASP A 154 6.08 -17.37 3.18
CA ASP A 154 5.78 -16.03 3.68
C ASP A 154 4.26 -15.81 3.77
N PRO A 155 3.70 -15.37 4.91
CA PRO A 155 2.25 -15.21 5.09
C PRO A 155 1.61 -14.25 4.08
N PHE A 156 2.28 -13.14 3.77
CA PHE A 156 1.78 -12.14 2.84
C PHE A 156 1.83 -12.64 1.39
N TYR A 157 2.92 -13.32 1.01
CA TYR A 157 3.02 -13.99 -0.29
C TYR A 157 1.93 -15.04 -0.49
N ARG A 158 1.70 -15.90 0.51
CA ARG A 158 0.67 -16.94 0.45
C ARG A 158 -0.73 -16.37 0.29
N TYR A 159 -1.04 -15.32 1.04
CA TYR A 159 -2.29 -14.57 0.92
C TYR A 159 -2.48 -14.04 -0.50
N LEU A 160 -1.48 -13.35 -1.06
CA LEU A 160 -1.54 -12.81 -2.43
C LEU A 160 -1.67 -13.89 -3.51
N LYS A 161 -1.14 -15.08 -3.27
CA LYS A 161 -1.19 -16.22 -4.19
C LYS A 161 -2.38 -17.16 -3.95
N GLY A 162 -3.23 -16.89 -2.96
CA GLY A 162 -4.38 -17.73 -2.62
C GLY A 162 -3.99 -19.14 -2.15
N LEU A 163 -2.77 -19.34 -1.66
CA LEU A 163 -2.26 -20.66 -1.26
C LEU A 163 -2.89 -21.21 0.02
N ASP A 164 -3.58 -20.36 0.77
CA ASP A 164 -4.31 -20.68 2.00
C ASP A 164 -5.83 -20.82 1.79
N MET A 165 -6.34 -20.61 0.58
CA MET A 165 -7.79 -20.60 0.27
C MET A 165 -8.31 -22.00 -0.10
N SER A 166 -7.92 -23.04 0.64
CA SER A 166 -8.28 -24.43 0.33
C SER A 166 -9.72 -24.83 0.65
N ASP A 167 -10.53 -23.93 1.23
CA ASP A 167 -11.86 -24.27 1.77
C ASP A 167 -13.01 -23.38 1.26
N LEU A 168 -12.80 -22.59 0.20
CA LEU A 168 -13.96 -21.97 -0.45
C LEU A 168 -14.68 -23.07 -1.24
N PRO A 169 -15.99 -23.28 -1.02
CA PRO A 169 -16.75 -24.15 -1.90
C PRO A 169 -16.53 -23.60 -3.32
N GLU A 170 -16.13 -24.48 -4.23
CA GLU A 170 -16.20 -24.19 -5.66
C GLU A 170 -17.62 -23.66 -5.86
N ASP A 171 -17.73 -22.42 -6.34
CA ASP A 171 -18.99 -21.86 -6.79
C ASP A 171 -19.40 -22.83 -7.91
N GLU A 172 -20.21 -23.84 -7.57
CA GLU A 172 -21.00 -24.59 -8.52
C GLU A 172 -21.90 -23.52 -9.11
N SER A 173 -21.37 -22.82 -10.12
CA SER A 173 -22.21 -22.25 -11.14
C SER A 173 -23.02 -23.43 -11.64
N ASP A 174 -24.24 -23.54 -11.12
CA ASP A 174 -25.37 -24.15 -11.80
C ASP A 174 -25.51 -23.42 -13.13
N ASP A 175 -24.56 -23.66 -14.03
CA ASP A 175 -24.73 -23.53 -15.46
C ASP A 175 -25.82 -24.56 -15.76
N CYS A 176 -27.07 -24.10 -15.69
CA CYS A 176 -28.18 -24.74 -16.36
C CYS A 176 -27.79 -24.85 -17.84
N ASP A 177 -27.16 -25.97 -18.20
CA ASP A 177 -26.97 -26.45 -19.56
C ASP A 177 -28.37 -26.67 -20.15
N CYS A 178 -29.00 -25.61 -20.62
CA CYS A 178 -30.13 -25.68 -21.52
C CYS A 178 -29.64 -25.84 -22.97
N GLU A 179 -28.68 -26.75 -23.20
CA GLU A 179 -28.31 -27.23 -24.53
C GLU A 179 -29.25 -28.37 -24.95
N GLU A 180 -30.50 -28.02 -25.21
CA GLU A 180 -31.41 -28.60 -26.22
C GLU A 180 -32.83 -28.09 -25.91
N CYS A 181 -33.12 -26.87 -26.38
CA CYS A 181 -34.51 -26.45 -26.59
C CYS A 181 -34.89 -26.85 -28.02
N ASP A 182 -35.18 -28.13 -28.22
CA ASP A 182 -35.78 -28.67 -29.44
C ASP A 182 -37.28 -28.35 -29.50
N GLY A 183 -37.57 -27.06 -29.64
CA GLY A 183 -38.63 -26.56 -30.52
C GLY A 183 -40.06 -27.09 -30.34
N ASN A 184 -40.45 -27.55 -29.15
CA ASN A 184 -41.87 -27.83 -28.87
C ASN A 184 -42.24 -27.56 -27.40
N CYS A 185 -42.11 -26.32 -26.98
CA CYS A 185 -42.71 -25.80 -25.75
C CYS A 185 -44.14 -25.31 -26.05
N GLU A 186 -45.11 -26.23 -26.00
CA GLU A 186 -46.51 -25.87 -25.74
C GLU A 186 -46.73 -25.98 -24.23
N ASP A 187 -46.98 -24.81 -23.63
CA ASP A 187 -47.56 -24.52 -22.32
C ASP A 187 -46.75 -24.87 -21.03
N ASP A 188 -46.52 -23.80 -20.26
CA ASP A 188 -46.17 -23.71 -18.84
C ASP A 188 -44.70 -23.94 -18.40
N CYS A 189 -43.84 -22.97 -18.73
CA CYS A 189 -42.63 -22.70 -17.94
C CYS A 189 -43.01 -21.89 -16.69
N ASP A 190 -43.46 -22.57 -15.63
CA ASP A 190 -43.53 -21.98 -14.29
C ASP A 190 -42.11 -21.79 -13.75
N CYS A 191 -41.53 -20.62 -14.03
CA CYS A 191 -40.45 -20.08 -13.21
C CYS A 191 -41.05 -19.56 -11.89
N ASP A 192 -41.54 -20.47 -11.05
CA ASP A 192 -41.75 -20.23 -9.63
C ASP A 192 -40.46 -20.67 -8.93
N GLY A 193 -39.64 -19.75 -8.44
CA GLY A 193 -39.97 -19.10 -7.19
C GLY A 193 -39.38 -19.94 -6.06
N HIS A 194 -38.31 -19.43 -5.46
CA HIS A 194 -37.74 -19.91 -4.19
C HIS A 194 -38.80 -20.53 -3.28
N ASP A 195 -38.59 -21.78 -2.90
CA ASP A 195 -38.91 -22.35 -1.58
C ASP A 195 -38.25 -23.74 -1.55
N GLY A 196 -37.23 -23.98 -0.73
CA GLY A 196 -37.47 -24.17 0.69
C GLY A 196 -37.66 -25.66 0.99
N HIS A 197 -36.55 -26.32 1.33
CA HIS A 197 -36.45 -27.54 2.14
C HIS A 197 -37.06 -28.87 1.68
N CYS A 198 -36.13 -29.84 1.54
CA CYS A 198 -36.18 -31.19 2.11
C CYS A 198 -37.12 -32.20 1.44
N HIS A 199 -36.83 -33.49 1.32
CA HIS A 199 -35.82 -34.36 1.93
C HIS A 199 -35.62 -35.54 0.96
N ASP A 200 -34.40 -36.01 0.93
CA ASP A 200 -33.94 -37.36 0.61
C ASP A 200 -34.90 -38.47 0.11
N GLU A 201 -34.31 -39.22 -0.83
CA GLU A 201 -34.50 -40.63 -1.15
C GLU A 201 -35.90 -41.09 -1.56
N ASN A 202 -36.19 -41.00 -2.86
CA ASN A 202 -36.64 -42.11 -3.73
C ASN A 202 -37.53 -41.56 -4.86
N CYS A 203 -36.89 -41.26 -5.99
CA CYS A 203 -37.55 -40.98 -7.26
C CYS A 203 -38.56 -42.09 -7.59
N GLY A 204 -39.81 -41.71 -7.81
CA GLY A 204 -40.91 -42.63 -8.08
C GLY A 204 -41.88 -42.06 -9.10
N CYS A 205 -41.41 -41.78 -10.32
CA CYS A 205 -42.29 -41.48 -11.45
C CYS A 205 -43.33 -42.60 -11.60
N HIS A 206 -44.58 -42.37 -11.20
CA HIS A 206 -45.69 -43.26 -11.48
C HIS A 206 -46.93 -42.47 -11.88
N GLY A 207 -47.24 -42.52 -13.17
CA GLY A 207 -48.61 -42.49 -13.65
C GLY A 207 -48.95 -41.34 -14.57
N HIS A 208 -48.64 -41.50 -15.86
CA HIS A 208 -49.52 -40.95 -16.88
C HIS A 208 -50.90 -41.58 -16.73
N LYS A 209 -51.93 -40.76 -16.56
CA LYS A 209 -53.29 -41.10 -16.96
C LYS A 209 -53.82 -39.99 -17.87
N LYS A 210 -54.42 -40.44 -18.97
CA LYS A 210 -55.19 -39.63 -19.92
C LYS A 210 -56.27 -38.81 -19.22
#